data_AF-A0A7G1P2F3-F1
#
_entry.id   AF-A0A7G1P2F3-F1
#
_cell.length_a   1.000
_cell.length_b   1.000
_cell.length_c   1.000
_cell.angle_alpha   90.00
_cell.angle_beta   90.00
_cell.angle_gamma   90.00
#
_symmetry.space_group_name_H-M   'P 1'
#
loop_
_entity.id
_entity.type
_entity.pdbx_description
1 polymer ?
#
loop_
_entity_poly.entity_id
_entity_poly.type
_entity_poly.pdbx_seq_one_letter_code
_entity_poly.pdbx_strand_id
1 'polypeptide(L)'
;MALNTSADAPLPVGEVSRLIGGWIDRLGAVWVEGQITQLSRRPGAGVVFLTLRDPSHDISVGVTCYRQVFDAVADVVSEGARVVVHAKPEWYAPRGQLSLRAAEIKPVGVGELLARLEQLKKSLAAEGLFAAERKKPLPFLPQLVGLVCGRASAAERDVLENARHRWPAVRFEVRNVAVQGVHAVPQVVQAVKELDALDDVDVIVVARGGGSVEDLLPFSDEQLIRAVAACRTPVVSAIGHEPDNPLLDHVADLRASTPTDAAKKVVPDVGEEYERVQFLRDRARRCVGSFIDREERGLAHALARPSIEDPHRMVDERADHVAALLGRGRRTLGHLLDRADSELTHTHARVVALSPAATLKRGYAVLQKSDGQAVRSPDEVTADEPLRARVAEGDFTVRVDV
;
A
#
# COMPACT_ATOMS: atom_id res chain seq x y z
N MET A 1 60.45 45.82 20.02
CA MET A 1 61.85 45.54 20.41
C MET A 1 61.85 44.32 21.31
N ALA A 2 62.52 43.25 20.89
CA ALA A 2 62.82 42.13 21.77
C ALA A 2 63.94 42.55 22.74
N LEU A 3 63.83 42.15 24.01
CA LEU A 3 64.85 42.44 25.01
C LEU A 3 65.96 41.39 24.90
N ASN A 4 67.21 41.84 24.85
CA ASN A 4 68.37 40.95 24.92
C ASN A 4 68.73 40.73 26.39
N THR A 5 68.17 39.70 27.01
CA THR A 5 68.52 39.28 28.38
C THR A 5 69.49 38.10 28.33
N SER A 6 70.45 38.06 29.26
CA SER A 6 71.39 36.96 29.45
C SER A 6 71.40 36.55 30.93
N ALA A 7 71.99 35.38 31.24
CA ALA A 7 72.12 34.92 32.62
C ALA A 7 72.93 35.90 33.50
N ASP A 8 73.88 36.63 32.88
CA ASP A 8 74.73 37.61 33.55
C ASP A 8 74.07 39.00 33.71
N ALA A 9 72.90 39.23 33.09
CA ALA A 9 72.11 40.46 33.20
C ALA A 9 70.60 40.14 33.21
N PRO A 10 70.09 39.55 34.31
CA PRO A 10 68.68 39.19 34.41
C PRO A 10 67.80 40.42 34.67
N LEU A 11 66.60 40.44 34.08
CA LEU A 11 65.59 41.44 34.40
C LEU A 11 64.84 41.04 35.69
N PRO A 12 64.56 42.00 36.60
CA PRO A 12 63.67 41.78 37.71
C PRO A 12 62.28 41.35 37.22
N VAL A 13 61.65 40.38 37.90
CA VAL A 13 60.31 39.87 37.55
C VAL A 13 59.27 41.00 37.49
N GLY A 14 59.39 42.01 38.36
CA GLY A 14 58.52 43.20 38.32
C GLY A 14 58.68 44.04 37.06
N GLU A 15 59.90 44.11 36.50
CA GLU A 15 60.15 44.83 35.25
C GLU A 15 59.56 44.10 34.04
N VAL A 16 59.67 42.76 34.01
CA VAL A 16 59.00 41.93 32.99
C VAL A 16 57.48 42.07 33.07
N SER A 17 56.89 42.05 34.27
CA SER A 17 55.44 42.25 34.46
C SER A 17 54.97 43.62 33.98
N ARG A 18 55.76 44.68 34.23
CA ARG A 18 55.49 46.03 33.72
C ARG A 18 55.52 46.10 32.19
N LEU A 19 56.49 45.43 31.56
CA LEU A 19 56.62 45.37 30.11
C LEU A 19 55.44 44.64 29.47
N ILE A 20 54.99 43.53 30.05
CA ILE A 20 53.80 42.78 29.62
C ILE A 20 52.56 43.68 29.67
N GLY A 21 52.36 44.41 30.77
CA GLY A 21 51.27 45.38 30.88
C GLY A 21 51.30 46.44 29.77
N GLY A 22 52.48 47.00 29.47
CA GLY A 22 52.64 47.98 28.38
C GLY A 22 52.46 47.42 26.96
N TRP A 23 52.59 46.11 26.76
CA TRP A 23 52.21 45.46 25.50
C TRP A 23 50.70 45.24 25.41
N ILE A 24 50.05 44.86 26.51
CA ILE A 24 48.61 44.65 26.59
C ILE A 24 47.85 45.98 26.42
N ASP A 25 48.35 47.06 27.03
CA ASP A 25 47.75 48.41 26.91
C ASP A 25 47.74 48.93 25.46
N ARG A 26 48.70 48.49 24.63
CA ARG A 26 48.75 48.86 23.20
C ARG A 26 47.62 48.27 22.36
N LEU A 27 46.91 47.26 22.87
CA LEU A 27 45.75 46.70 22.21
C LEU A 27 44.58 47.71 22.14
N GLY A 28 44.57 48.72 23.01
CA GLY A 28 43.53 49.73 23.05
C GLY A 28 42.17 49.19 23.52
N ALA A 29 41.11 49.95 23.29
CA ALA A 29 39.74 49.48 23.53
C ALA A 29 39.28 48.60 22.36
N VAL A 30 38.71 47.44 22.69
CA VAL A 30 38.27 46.44 21.71
C VAL A 30 36.84 46.02 21.97
N TRP A 31 36.14 45.62 20.90
CA TRP A 31 34.84 44.97 21.00
C TRP A 31 35.04 43.46 21.02
N VAL A 32 34.49 42.79 22.03
CA VAL A 32 34.56 41.34 22.20
C VAL A 32 33.15 40.77 22.34
N GLU A 33 32.87 39.70 21.61
CA GLU A 33 31.64 38.91 21.75
C GLU A 33 31.94 37.72 22.68
N GLY A 34 31.03 37.41 23.59
CA GLY A 34 31.15 36.23 24.44
C GLY A 34 29.89 35.92 25.21
N GLN A 35 29.81 34.68 25.70
CA GLN A 35 28.75 34.24 26.59
C GLN A 35 29.17 34.44 28.05
N ILE A 36 28.28 34.99 28.87
CA ILE A 36 28.53 35.14 30.31
C ILE A 36 28.38 33.77 30.97
N THR A 37 29.49 33.18 31.42
CA THR A 37 29.47 31.88 32.11
C THR A 37 29.35 31.99 33.61
N GLN A 38 29.83 33.10 34.17
CA GLN A 38 29.77 33.38 35.61
C GLN A 38 29.53 34.87 35.83
N LEU A 39 28.60 35.20 36.72
CA LEU A 39 28.24 36.55 37.13
C LEU A 39 28.37 36.66 38.66
N SER A 40 29.38 37.37 39.14
CA SER A 40 29.57 37.63 40.57
C SER A 40 29.23 39.08 40.91
N ARG A 41 28.04 39.28 41.48
CA ARG A 41 27.58 40.55 42.04
C ARG A 41 27.63 40.48 43.57
N ARG A 42 28.60 41.15 44.18
CA ARG A 42 28.71 41.21 45.65
C ARG A 42 27.90 42.39 46.20
N PRO A 43 27.05 42.21 47.23
CA PRO A 43 26.34 43.31 47.87
C PRO A 43 27.33 44.35 48.43
N GLY A 44 27.20 45.61 48.02
CA GLY A 44 28.06 46.72 48.47
C GLY A 44 29.33 46.97 47.65
N ALA A 45 29.69 46.10 46.68
CA ALA A 45 30.82 46.36 45.79
C ALA A 45 30.42 47.28 44.62
N GLY A 46 31.30 48.24 44.27
CA GLY A 46 31.09 49.17 43.15
C GLY A 46 31.39 48.58 41.75
N VAL A 47 31.90 47.36 41.70
CA VAL A 47 32.26 46.64 40.47
C VAL A 47 31.62 45.27 40.43
N VAL A 48 31.32 44.80 39.22
CA VAL A 48 30.76 43.47 38.93
C VAL A 48 31.81 42.67 38.16
N PHE A 49 31.99 41.41 38.54
CA PHE A 49 32.90 40.49 37.86
C PHE A 49 32.07 39.52 37.01
N LEU A 50 32.45 39.44 35.74
CA LEU A 50 31.86 38.60 34.71
C LEU A 50 32.96 37.68 34.18
N THR A 51 32.61 36.48 33.74
CA THR A 51 33.51 35.67 32.91
C THR A 51 32.86 35.53 31.54
N LEU A 52 33.54 36.03 30.51
CA LEU A 52 33.12 35.84 29.13
C LEU A 52 33.86 34.64 28.55
N ARG A 53 33.10 33.75 27.93
CA ARG A 53 33.61 32.60 27.19
C ARG A 53 33.27 32.76 25.71
N ASP A 54 34.24 32.48 24.85
CA ASP A 54 33.98 32.35 23.41
C ASP A 54 33.23 31.02 23.17
N PRO A 55 32.05 31.01 22.55
CA PRO A 55 31.38 29.76 22.18
C PRO A 55 32.11 28.95 21.11
N SER A 56 33.07 29.54 20.39
CA SER A 56 33.78 28.89 19.28
C SER A 56 35.12 28.29 19.71
N HIS A 57 35.71 28.82 20.79
CA HIS A 57 37.03 28.41 21.31
C HIS A 57 36.95 28.26 22.83
N ASP A 58 37.62 27.26 23.42
CA ASP A 58 37.64 27.05 24.89
C ASP A 58 38.52 28.08 25.63
N ILE A 59 38.22 29.36 25.40
CA ILE A 59 38.93 30.52 25.92
C ILE A 59 37.94 31.30 26.77
N SER A 60 38.33 31.55 28.03
CA SER A 60 37.56 32.35 28.97
C SER A 60 38.40 33.52 29.47
N VAL A 61 37.82 34.70 29.49
CA VAL A 61 38.48 35.92 29.95
C VAL A 61 37.62 36.59 31.00
N GLY A 62 38.25 36.94 32.13
CA GLY A 62 37.59 37.69 33.19
C GLY A 62 37.31 39.12 32.73
N VAL A 63 36.09 39.58 32.91
CA VAL A 63 35.64 40.92 32.58
C VAL A 63 35.17 41.62 33.85
N THR A 64 35.67 42.82 34.11
CA THR A 64 35.25 43.66 35.24
C THR A 64 34.54 44.88 34.70
N CYS A 65 33.37 45.21 35.24
CA CYS A 65 32.63 46.41 34.85
C CYS A 65 32.18 47.20 36.07
N TYR A 66 31.96 48.50 35.90
CA TYR A 66 31.33 49.30 36.94
C TYR A 66 29.87 48.91 37.09
N ARG A 67 29.36 48.97 38.32
CA ARG A 67 27.97 48.62 38.62
C ARG A 67 26.95 49.36 37.75
N GLN A 68 27.18 50.64 37.46
CA GLN A 68 26.30 51.44 36.58
C GLN A 68 26.22 50.91 35.14
N VAL A 69 27.32 50.39 34.61
CA VAL A 69 27.38 49.83 33.24
C VAL A 69 26.59 48.51 33.17
N PHE A 70 26.67 47.69 34.23
CA PHE A 70 25.90 46.45 34.30
C PHE A 70 24.42 46.69 34.61
N ASP A 71 24.10 47.59 35.54
CA ASP A 71 22.72 47.89 35.94
C ASP A 71 21.88 48.42 34.74
N ALA A 72 22.51 49.05 33.73
CA ALA A 72 21.84 49.46 32.49
C ALA A 72 21.36 48.30 31.60
N VAL A 73 21.92 47.10 31.77
CA VAL A 73 21.57 45.88 31.00
C VAL A 73 21.11 44.74 31.90
N ALA A 74 21.01 44.96 33.21
CA ALA A 74 20.74 43.92 34.20
C ALA A 74 19.35 43.27 34.06
N ASP A 75 18.38 43.97 33.46
CA ASP A 75 17.04 43.43 33.21
C ASP A 75 16.99 42.43 32.04
N VAL A 76 18.01 42.44 31.18
CA VAL A 76 18.05 41.65 29.92
C VAL A 76 19.19 40.62 29.92
N VAL A 77 20.22 40.82 30.74
CA VAL A 77 21.45 40.02 30.74
C VAL A 77 21.53 39.13 31.98
N SER A 78 21.43 37.81 31.80
CA SER A 78 21.62 36.78 32.82
C SER A 78 22.89 35.95 32.59
N GLU A 79 23.25 35.08 33.53
CA GLU A 79 24.20 33.99 33.23
C GLU A 79 23.66 33.16 32.05
N GLY A 80 24.54 32.81 31.11
CA GLY A 80 24.20 32.20 29.84
C GLY A 80 23.94 33.18 28.70
N ALA A 81 23.71 34.47 28.97
CA ALA A 81 23.43 35.45 27.92
C ALA A 81 24.67 35.76 27.07
N ARG A 82 24.44 35.93 25.77
CA ARG A 82 25.47 36.38 24.82
C ARG A 82 25.49 37.90 24.75
N VAL A 83 26.67 38.49 24.95
CA VAL A 83 26.85 39.94 25.00
C VAL A 83 28.01 40.37 24.13
N VAL A 84 27.89 41.58 23.59
CA VAL A 84 28.98 42.29 22.93
C VAL A 84 29.47 43.37 23.89
N VAL A 85 30.74 43.28 24.26
CA VAL A 85 31.34 44.13 25.29
C VAL A 85 32.44 44.97 24.69
N HIS A 86 32.33 46.29 24.85
CA HIS A 86 33.42 47.21 24.59
C HIS A 86 34.29 47.29 25.83
N ALA A 87 35.51 46.75 25.75
CA ALA A 87 36.38 46.67 26.90
C ALA A 87 37.83 47.03 26.57
N LYS A 88 38.53 47.55 27.58
CA LYS A 88 39.97 47.77 27.54
C LYS A 88 40.67 46.63 28.30
N PRO A 89 41.66 45.94 27.70
CA PRO A 89 42.48 44.98 28.42
C PRO A 89 43.29 45.64 29.55
N GLU A 90 43.25 45.05 30.74
CA GLU A 90 43.99 45.45 31.92
C GLU A 90 44.82 44.27 32.46
N TRP A 91 46.09 44.54 32.73
CA TRP A 91 47.03 43.57 33.31
C TRP A 91 47.17 43.79 34.82
N TYR A 92 46.77 42.79 35.61
CA TYR A 92 46.91 42.85 37.06
C TYR A 92 48.27 42.31 37.51
N ALA A 93 49.26 43.20 37.59
CA ALA A 93 50.66 42.88 37.87
C ALA A 93 50.91 41.98 39.10
N PRO A 94 50.19 42.10 40.24
CA PRO A 94 50.45 41.26 41.42
C PRO A 94 50.11 39.77 41.26
N ARG A 95 49.16 39.42 40.38
CA ARG A 95 48.78 38.01 40.11
C ARG A 95 49.06 37.55 38.68
N GLY A 96 49.60 38.45 37.84
CA GLY A 96 49.87 38.15 36.43
C GLY A 96 48.62 37.73 35.66
N GLN A 97 47.47 38.33 35.96
CA GLN A 97 46.20 37.98 35.34
C GLN A 97 45.76 39.04 34.34
N LEU A 98 45.35 38.59 33.16
CA LEU A 98 44.70 39.43 32.15
C LEU A 98 43.20 39.51 32.47
N SER A 99 42.67 40.72 32.51
CA SER A 99 41.23 40.98 32.61
C SER A 99 40.82 42.04 31.59
N LEU A 100 39.56 42.07 31.20
CA LEU A 100 39.01 43.14 30.38
C LEU A 100 38.16 44.05 31.24
N ARG A 101 38.35 45.37 31.12
CA ARG A 101 37.50 46.34 31.78
C ARG A 101 36.43 46.85 30.83
N ALA A 102 35.18 46.45 31.06
CA ALA A 102 34.08 46.84 30.20
C ALA A 102 33.67 48.31 30.44
N ALA A 103 33.62 49.07 29.35
CA ALA A 103 33.06 50.42 29.30
C ALA A 103 31.59 50.39 28.87
N GLU A 104 31.20 49.45 28.01
CA GLU A 104 29.84 49.29 27.49
C GLU A 104 29.53 47.81 27.30
N ILE A 105 28.33 47.38 27.68
CA ILE A 105 27.84 46.02 27.45
C ILE A 105 26.55 46.16 26.64
N LYS A 106 26.46 45.48 25.50
CA LYS A 106 25.26 45.39 24.68
C LYS A 106 24.75 43.96 24.69
N PRO A 107 23.48 43.70 25.08
CA PRO A 107 22.90 42.38 24.86
C PRO A 107 22.84 42.15 23.35
N VAL A 108 23.27 40.98 22.89
CA VAL A 108 22.97 40.56 21.51
C VAL A 108 21.47 40.26 21.48
N GLY A 109 20.69 41.17 20.92
CA GLY A 109 19.25 41.00 20.82
C GLY A 109 18.92 39.79 19.95
N VAL A 110 17.93 39.00 20.37
CA VAL A 110 17.39 37.85 19.61
C VAL A 110 17.14 38.22 18.13
N GLY A 111 16.76 39.48 17.85
CA GLY A 111 16.54 39.98 16.49
C GLY A 111 17.77 39.98 15.57
N GLU A 112 18.98 40.27 16.07
CA GLU A 112 20.20 40.25 15.23
C GLU A 112 20.60 38.81 14.89
N LEU A 113 20.46 37.90 15.84
CA LEU A 113 20.66 36.48 15.65
C LEU A 113 19.67 35.89 14.62
N LEU A 114 18.39 36.23 14.76
CA LEU A 114 17.36 35.84 13.80
C LEU A 114 17.62 36.44 12.42
N ALA A 115 18.06 37.70 12.33
CA ALA A 115 18.42 38.33 11.06
C ALA A 115 19.60 37.61 10.38
N ARG A 116 20.62 37.20 11.16
CA ARG A 116 21.76 36.42 10.66
C ARG A 116 21.34 35.03 10.18
N LEU A 117 20.46 34.35 10.92
CA LEU A 117 19.90 33.06 10.51
C LEU A 117 19.06 33.18 9.24
N GLU A 118 18.25 34.22 9.12
CA GLU A 118 17.45 34.46 7.92
C GLU A 118 18.32 34.81 6.70
N GLN A 119 19.42 35.54 6.91
CA GLN A 119 20.41 35.79 5.85
C GLN A 119 21.11 34.49 5.41
N LEU A 120 21.52 33.64 6.36
CA LEU A 120 22.10 32.34 6.08
C LEU A 120 21.11 31.44 5.32
N LYS A 121 19.85 31.41 5.75
CA LYS A 121 18.77 30.70 5.06
C LYS A 121 18.65 31.14 3.61
N LYS A 122 18.64 32.45 3.34
CA LYS A 122 18.58 32.98 1.98
C LYS A 122 19.79 32.59 1.14
N SER A 123 20.99 32.64 1.71
CA SER A 123 22.22 32.21 1.02
C SER A 123 22.17 30.74 0.62
N LEU A 124 21.85 29.85 1.57
CA LEU A 124 21.80 28.40 1.33
C LEU A 124 20.63 28.02 0.41
N ALA A 125 19.52 28.75 0.47
CA ALA A 125 18.41 28.59 -0.47
C ALA A 125 18.82 28.99 -1.90
N ALA A 126 19.57 30.07 -2.07
CA ALA A 126 20.07 30.52 -3.36
C ALA A 126 21.07 29.53 -3.98
N GLU A 127 21.86 28.83 -3.15
CA GLU A 127 22.70 27.69 -3.57
C GLU A 127 21.88 26.42 -3.91
N GLY A 128 20.58 26.41 -3.65
CA GLY A 128 19.69 25.28 -3.93
C GLY A 128 19.81 24.12 -2.94
N LEU A 129 20.37 24.31 -1.74
CA LEU A 129 20.48 23.23 -0.74
C LEU A 129 19.11 22.76 -0.22
N PHE A 130 18.09 23.61 -0.30
CA PHE A 130 16.73 23.30 0.16
C PHE A 130 15.79 22.85 -0.97
N ALA A 131 16.31 22.60 -2.17
CA ALA A 131 15.50 22.19 -3.32
C ALA A 131 14.84 20.82 -3.05
N ALA A 132 13.53 20.73 -3.30
CA ALA A 132 12.76 19.50 -3.07
C ALA A 132 13.28 18.32 -3.91
N GLU A 133 13.84 18.60 -5.09
CA GLU A 133 14.43 17.61 -6.01
C GLU A 133 15.66 16.90 -5.43
N ARG A 134 16.34 17.50 -4.45
CA ARG A 134 17.49 16.89 -3.77
C ARG A 134 17.07 15.94 -2.64
N LYS A 135 15.81 16.02 -2.21
CA LYS A 135 15.31 15.21 -1.10
C LYS A 135 15.09 13.78 -1.55
N LYS A 136 15.56 12.84 -0.75
CA LYS A 136 15.50 11.40 -1.02
C LYS A 136 14.25 10.80 -0.39
N PRO A 137 13.58 9.86 -1.07
CA PRO A 137 12.49 9.11 -0.47
C PRO A 137 13.02 8.22 0.65
N LEU A 138 12.25 8.11 1.73
CA LEU A 138 12.58 7.18 2.81
C LEU A 138 12.32 5.74 2.35
N PRO A 139 13.14 4.78 2.81
CA PRO A 139 12.88 3.37 2.61
C PRO A 139 11.56 2.99 3.30
N PHE A 140 10.75 2.16 2.64
CA PHE A 140 9.47 1.72 3.20
C PHE A 140 9.66 0.88 4.48
N LEU A 141 10.69 0.03 4.52
CA LEU A 141 11.02 -0.84 5.65
C LEU A 141 12.54 -0.75 5.93
N PRO A 142 12.98 0.23 6.75
CA PRO A 142 14.39 0.30 7.14
C PRO A 142 14.75 -0.89 8.05
N GLN A 143 15.87 -1.53 7.78
CA GLN A 143 16.44 -2.59 8.61
C GLN A 143 17.33 -2.02 9.72
N LEU A 144 18.14 -1.01 9.40
CA LEU A 144 19.03 -0.33 10.34
C LEU A 144 18.82 1.18 10.28
N VAL A 145 18.42 1.75 11.41
CA VAL A 145 18.23 3.19 11.59
C VAL A 145 19.40 3.76 12.38
N GLY A 146 20.13 4.71 11.81
CA GLY A 146 21.12 5.49 12.52
C GLY A 146 20.43 6.53 13.40
N LEU A 147 20.79 6.65 14.68
CA LEU A 147 20.21 7.63 15.59
C LEU A 147 21.30 8.51 16.20
N VAL A 148 21.24 9.81 15.95
CA VAL A 148 22.11 10.82 16.57
C VAL A 148 21.30 11.55 17.64
N CYS A 149 21.65 11.36 18.90
CA CYS A 149 20.92 11.96 20.03
C CYS A 149 21.82 12.16 21.26
N GLY A 150 21.32 12.92 22.23
CA GLY A 150 21.98 13.10 23.53
C GLY A 150 22.04 11.80 24.32
N ARG A 151 23.15 11.55 25.03
CA ARG A 151 23.31 10.36 25.88
C ARG A 151 22.20 10.28 26.94
N ALA A 152 21.50 9.15 27.01
CA ALA A 152 20.43 8.89 27.97
C ALA A 152 19.28 9.93 27.92
N SER A 153 19.08 10.54 26.75
CA SER A 153 18.03 11.54 26.55
C SER A 153 16.62 10.91 26.55
N ALA A 154 15.61 11.72 26.85
CA ALA A 154 14.22 11.30 26.65
C ALA A 154 13.95 10.97 25.17
N ALA A 155 14.50 11.79 24.26
CA ALA A 155 14.41 11.59 22.81
C ALA A 155 14.94 10.21 22.36
N GLU A 156 16.06 9.74 22.92
CA GLU A 156 16.60 8.40 22.63
C GLU A 156 15.61 7.30 23.01
N ARG A 157 15.07 7.36 24.24
CA ARG A 157 14.12 6.38 24.74
C ARG A 157 12.82 6.39 23.94
N ASP A 158 12.29 7.57 23.65
CA ASP A 158 11.05 7.76 22.91
C ASP A 158 11.16 7.16 21.49
N VAL A 159 12.26 7.43 20.77
CA VAL A 159 12.48 6.88 19.42
C VAL A 159 12.58 5.36 19.46
N LEU A 160 13.41 4.82 20.36
CA LEU A 160 13.68 3.39 20.44
C LEU A 160 12.44 2.59 20.86
N GLU A 161 11.68 3.07 21.85
CA GLU A 161 10.49 2.38 22.36
C GLU A 161 9.36 2.39 21.33
N ASN A 162 9.06 3.54 20.72
CA ASN A 162 8.02 3.63 19.70
C ASN A 162 8.38 2.80 18.46
N ALA A 163 9.64 2.81 18.04
CA ALA A 163 10.09 2.02 16.90
C ALA A 163 9.99 0.51 17.17
N ARG A 164 10.43 0.04 18.36
CA ARG A 164 10.32 -1.38 18.75
C ARG A 164 8.89 -1.86 18.88
N HIS A 165 7.99 -1.01 19.35
CA HIS A 165 6.57 -1.34 19.43
C HIS A 165 5.95 -1.57 18.04
N ARG A 166 6.36 -0.79 17.04
CA ARG A 166 5.83 -0.86 15.67
C ARG A 166 6.49 -1.94 14.81
N TRP A 167 7.80 -2.12 14.95
CA TRP A 167 8.56 -3.17 14.27
C TRP A 167 9.68 -3.69 15.18
N PRO A 168 9.46 -4.81 15.90
CA PRO A 168 10.45 -5.36 16.82
C PRO A 168 11.79 -5.76 16.18
N ALA A 169 11.80 -6.00 14.87
CA ALA A 169 12.99 -6.41 14.12
C ALA A 169 13.87 -5.24 13.65
N VAL A 170 13.44 -3.98 13.84
CA VAL A 170 14.25 -2.80 13.50
C VAL A 170 15.51 -2.77 14.34
N ARG A 171 16.66 -2.54 13.71
CA ARG A 171 17.94 -2.34 14.41
C ARG A 171 18.25 -0.85 14.47
N PHE A 172 18.94 -0.45 15.54
CA PHE A 172 19.39 0.93 15.72
C PHE A 172 20.89 0.98 15.95
N GLU A 173 21.56 1.89 15.24
CA GLU A 173 22.94 2.26 15.47
C GLU A 173 22.97 3.65 16.09
N VAL A 174 23.20 3.73 17.41
CA VAL A 174 23.11 4.99 18.16
C VAL A 174 24.49 5.66 18.26
N ARG A 175 24.56 6.96 17.96
CA ARG A 175 25.72 7.81 18.21
C ARG A 175 25.32 8.86 19.23
N ASN A 176 25.82 8.71 20.45
CA ASN A 176 25.56 9.66 21.52
C ASN A 176 26.48 10.87 21.40
N VAL A 177 25.89 12.06 21.20
CA VAL A 177 26.62 13.31 21.01
C VAL A 177 26.11 14.40 21.96
N ALA A 178 26.91 15.43 22.18
CA ALA A 178 26.42 16.67 22.77
C ALA A 178 25.39 17.29 21.80
N VAL A 179 24.17 17.53 22.28
CA VAL A 179 23.09 18.15 21.50
C VAL A 179 22.93 19.65 21.81
N GLN A 180 23.74 20.18 22.73
CA GLN A 180 23.76 21.58 23.13
C GLN A 180 25.18 22.01 23.50
N GLY A 181 25.43 23.31 23.42
CA GLY A 181 26.74 23.90 23.72
C GLY A 181 27.75 23.78 22.59
N VAL A 182 28.98 24.20 22.88
CA VAL A 182 30.09 24.42 21.91
C VAL A 182 30.47 23.16 21.13
N HIS A 183 30.40 21.99 21.77
CA HIS A 183 30.78 20.73 21.15
C HIS A 183 29.68 20.08 20.32
N ALA A 184 28.48 20.69 20.26
CA ALA A 184 27.34 20.06 19.58
C ALA A 184 27.55 19.94 18.08
N VAL A 185 27.91 21.04 17.40
CA VAL A 185 28.08 21.03 15.93
C VAL A 185 29.15 20.03 15.48
N PRO A 186 30.39 20.05 16.01
CA PRO A 186 31.44 19.14 15.54
C PRO A 186 31.09 17.66 15.81
N GLN A 187 30.48 17.35 16.96
CA GLN A 187 30.11 15.98 17.30
C GLN A 187 28.95 15.46 16.47
N VAL A 188 27.89 16.26 16.26
CA VAL A 188 26.75 15.87 15.42
C VAL A 188 27.21 15.68 13.97
N VAL A 189 28.04 16.59 13.43
CA VAL A 189 28.61 16.44 12.07
C VAL A 189 29.40 15.15 11.94
N GLN A 190 30.26 14.85 12.92
CA GLN A 190 31.07 13.64 12.92
C GLN A 190 30.19 12.39 13.00
N ALA A 191 29.20 12.37 13.89
CA ALA A 191 28.26 11.25 14.04
C ALA A 191 27.44 11.00 12.76
N VAL A 192 26.96 12.05 12.11
CA VAL A 192 26.22 11.93 10.84
C VAL A 192 27.13 11.36 9.75
N LYS A 193 28.37 11.82 9.64
CA LYS A 193 29.34 11.28 8.67
C LYS A 193 29.71 9.82 8.93
N GLU A 194 29.87 9.45 10.21
CA GLU A 194 30.14 8.06 10.59
C GLU A 194 28.99 7.13 10.23
N LEU A 195 27.74 7.56 10.45
CA LEU A 195 26.56 6.78 10.08
C LEU A 195 26.35 6.73 8.56
N ASP A 196 26.61 7.82 7.84
CA ASP A 196 26.52 7.87 6.38
C ASP A 196 27.58 7.02 5.68
N ALA A 197 28.71 6.76 6.34
CA ALA A 197 29.76 5.88 5.85
C ALA A 197 29.44 4.38 5.99
N LEU A 198 28.38 4.02 6.73
CA LEU A 198 27.94 2.64 6.92
C LEU A 198 26.91 2.28 5.85
N ASP A 199 27.27 1.39 4.92
CA ASP A 199 26.38 0.97 3.82
C ASP A 199 25.10 0.27 4.31
N ASP A 200 25.11 -0.31 5.52
CA ASP A 200 23.95 -0.98 6.11
C ASP A 200 22.91 -0.01 6.69
N VAL A 201 23.24 1.28 6.88
CA VAL A 201 22.32 2.27 7.49
C VAL A 201 21.37 2.81 6.42
N ASP A 202 20.08 2.50 6.56
CA ASP A 202 19.05 2.86 5.57
C ASP A 202 18.53 4.28 5.73
N VAL A 203 18.59 4.83 6.95
CA VAL A 203 18.08 6.17 7.29
C VAL A 203 18.75 6.68 8.58
N ILE A 204 19.06 7.97 8.63
CA ILE A 204 19.68 8.63 9.79
C ILE A 204 18.66 9.59 10.40
N VAL A 205 18.43 9.47 11.71
CA VAL A 205 17.56 10.35 12.48
C VAL A 205 18.43 11.23 13.38
N VAL A 206 18.33 12.55 13.20
CA VAL A 206 18.93 13.52 14.12
C VAL A 206 17.83 13.98 15.07
N ALA A 207 17.91 13.54 16.32
CA ALA A 207 16.88 13.75 17.31
C ALA A 207 17.37 14.60 18.48
N ARG A 208 16.53 15.55 18.89
CA ARG A 208 16.72 16.36 20.09
C ARG A 208 15.42 16.41 20.88
N GLY A 209 15.51 16.26 22.20
CA GLY A 209 14.39 16.53 23.11
C GLY A 209 14.10 18.03 23.25
N GLY A 210 13.18 18.36 24.16
CA GLY A 210 12.84 19.76 24.45
C GLY A 210 14.01 20.58 25.01
N GLY A 211 13.88 21.90 24.93
CA GLY A 211 14.75 22.87 25.58
C GLY A 211 14.54 24.27 25.02
N SER A 212 15.44 25.20 25.33
CA SER A 212 15.29 26.61 24.92
C SER A 212 15.59 26.80 23.43
N VAL A 213 15.17 27.95 22.89
CA VAL A 213 15.47 28.37 21.51
C VAL A 213 16.99 28.47 21.28
N GLU A 214 17.75 28.87 22.30
CA GLU A 214 19.20 29.01 22.22
C GLU A 214 19.91 27.66 22.00
N ASP A 215 19.35 26.60 22.57
CA ASP A 215 19.86 25.26 22.41
C ASP A 215 19.56 24.67 21.01
N LEU A 216 18.73 25.33 20.18
CA LEU A 216 18.47 24.94 18.79
C LEU A 216 19.50 25.52 17.82
N LEU A 217 20.27 26.53 18.24
CA LEU A 217 21.23 27.23 17.37
C LEU A 217 22.28 26.30 16.74
N PRO A 218 22.82 25.27 17.43
CA PRO A 218 23.73 24.32 16.80
C PRO A 218 23.15 23.63 15.57
N PHE A 219 21.83 23.46 15.50
CA PHE A 219 21.14 22.81 14.38
C PHE A 219 20.86 23.77 13.20
N SER A 220 21.25 25.04 13.33
CA SER A 220 21.22 26.01 12.24
C SER A 220 22.62 26.42 11.78
N ASP A 221 23.66 25.70 12.22
CA ASP A 221 25.03 25.92 11.79
C ASP A 221 25.26 25.46 10.35
N GLU A 222 25.99 26.27 9.58
CA GLU A 222 26.27 26.02 8.17
C GLU A 222 27.04 24.71 7.95
N GLN A 223 27.99 24.36 8.83
CA GLN A 223 28.78 23.14 8.69
C GLN A 223 27.91 21.89 8.78
N LEU A 224 26.94 21.90 9.70
CA LEU A 224 25.99 20.80 9.87
C LEU A 224 25.04 20.71 8.68
N ILE A 225 24.49 21.83 8.21
CA ILE A 225 23.59 21.86 7.06
C ILE A 225 24.28 21.29 5.82
N ARG A 226 25.54 21.71 5.56
CA ARG A 226 26.32 21.20 4.43
C ARG A 226 26.67 19.72 4.58
N ALA A 227 26.96 19.25 5.80
CA ALA A 227 27.22 17.83 6.04
C ALA A 227 25.97 16.98 5.73
N VAL A 228 24.79 17.41 6.15
CA VAL A 228 23.52 16.72 5.89
C VAL A 228 23.16 16.77 4.41
N ALA A 229 23.34 17.91 3.74
CA ALA A 229 23.11 18.05 2.30
C ALA A 229 24.00 17.14 1.42
N ALA A 230 25.15 16.72 1.96
CA ALA A 230 26.13 15.88 1.29
C ALA A 230 25.99 14.39 1.62
N CYS A 231 25.13 14.02 2.57
CA CYS A 231 24.91 12.61 2.94
C CYS A 231 24.41 11.81 1.73
N ARG A 232 24.71 10.51 1.68
CA ARG A 232 24.16 9.53 0.72
C ARG A 232 22.90 8.87 1.28
N THR A 233 22.87 8.60 2.57
CA THR A 233 21.72 8.07 3.29
C THR A 233 20.67 9.16 3.54
N PRO A 234 19.35 8.86 3.48
CA PRO A 234 18.30 9.80 3.82
C PRO A 234 18.38 10.25 5.29
N VAL A 235 18.17 11.54 5.54
CA VAL A 235 18.25 12.15 6.88
C VAL A 235 16.90 12.71 7.32
N VAL A 236 16.48 12.36 8.54
CA VAL A 236 15.27 12.85 9.19
C VAL A 236 15.65 13.79 10.33
N SER A 237 15.11 15.00 10.30
CA SER A 237 15.22 15.94 11.40
C SER A 237 14.06 15.74 12.38
N ALA A 238 14.37 15.55 13.66
CA ALA A 238 13.42 15.33 14.75
C ALA A 238 13.75 16.24 15.94
N ILE A 239 13.75 17.55 15.70
CA ILE A 239 14.22 18.57 16.63
C ILE A 239 13.04 19.48 17.03
N GLY A 240 12.75 19.56 18.33
CA GLY A 240 11.83 20.57 18.89
C GLY A 240 10.34 20.29 18.67
N HIS A 241 9.49 21.31 18.83
CA HIS A 241 8.04 21.30 18.54
C HIS A 241 7.73 22.23 17.34
N GLU A 242 6.48 22.34 16.88
CA GLU A 242 6.10 23.14 15.70
C GLU A 242 6.65 24.58 15.57
N PRO A 243 6.83 25.40 16.63
CA PRO A 243 7.43 26.73 16.50
C PRO A 243 8.95 26.72 16.30
N ASP A 244 9.61 25.59 16.55
CA ASP A 244 11.06 25.41 16.45
C ASP A 244 11.42 24.88 15.05
N ASN A 245 11.79 25.77 14.12
CA ASN A 245 12.23 25.38 12.76
C ASN A 245 13.71 25.72 12.56
N PRO A 246 14.64 24.87 13.04
CA PRO A 246 16.06 25.03 12.73
C PRO A 246 16.29 24.87 11.22
N LEU A 247 17.39 25.44 10.71
CA LEU A 247 17.70 25.34 9.28
C LEU A 247 17.95 23.88 8.84
N LEU A 248 18.31 22.98 9.75
CA LEU A 248 18.40 21.55 9.48
C LEU A 248 17.10 20.96 8.90
N ASP A 249 15.92 21.43 9.35
CA ASP A 249 14.62 20.92 8.88
C ASP A 249 14.40 21.17 7.38
N HIS A 250 15.00 22.22 6.84
CA HIS A 250 14.88 22.56 5.44
C HIS A 250 15.73 21.67 4.54
N VAL A 251 16.91 21.26 5.00
CA VAL A 251 17.84 20.39 4.25
C VAL A 251 17.54 18.91 4.44
N ALA A 252 16.96 18.52 5.58
CA ALA A 252 16.58 17.14 5.84
C ALA A 252 15.56 16.64 4.79
N ASP A 253 15.66 15.35 4.46
CA ASP A 253 14.77 14.69 3.51
C ASP A 253 13.34 14.63 4.05
N LEU A 254 13.21 14.47 5.37
CA LEU A 254 11.94 14.51 6.08
C LEU A 254 12.05 15.24 7.40
N ARG A 255 11.03 16.05 7.70
CA ARG A 255 10.83 16.70 9.00
C ARG A 255 9.84 15.90 9.85
N ALA A 256 10.26 15.61 11.07
CA ALA A 256 9.43 15.09 12.15
C ALA A 256 9.24 16.16 13.23
N SER A 257 8.01 16.32 13.71
CA SER A 257 7.67 17.36 14.68
C SER A 257 8.12 17.04 16.10
N THR A 258 8.50 15.79 16.38
CA THR A 258 9.01 15.29 17.66
C THR A 258 9.86 14.03 17.42
N PRO A 259 10.72 13.61 18.38
CA PRO A 259 11.39 12.31 18.33
C PRO A 259 10.41 11.14 18.14
N THR A 260 9.26 11.16 18.82
CA THR A 260 8.19 10.16 18.66
C THR A 260 7.59 10.15 17.26
N ASP A 261 7.33 11.33 16.67
CA ASP A 261 6.86 11.45 15.29
C ASP A 261 7.89 10.91 14.29
N ALA A 262 9.19 11.06 14.58
CA ALA A 262 10.25 10.53 13.74
C ALA A 262 10.21 9.00 13.70
N ALA A 263 10.08 8.35 14.86
CA ALA A 263 9.90 6.90 14.92
C ALA A 263 8.66 6.45 14.14
N LYS A 264 7.56 7.22 14.22
CA LYS A 264 6.32 6.92 13.48
C LYS A 264 6.44 7.06 11.96
N LYS A 265 7.20 8.04 11.49
CA LYS A 265 7.35 8.27 10.05
C LYS A 265 8.43 7.38 9.43
N VAL A 266 9.44 7.01 10.20
CA VAL A 266 10.55 6.15 9.73
C VAL A 266 10.20 4.67 9.79
N VAL A 267 9.54 4.22 10.86
CA VAL A 267 9.24 2.80 11.08
C VAL A 267 7.75 2.55 10.87
N PRO A 268 7.34 1.77 9.85
CA PRO A 268 5.93 1.45 9.62
C PRO A 268 5.36 0.56 10.74
N ASP A 269 4.03 0.54 10.86
CA ASP A 269 3.36 -0.39 11.78
C ASP A 269 3.18 -1.75 11.11
N VAL A 270 3.86 -2.76 11.63
CA VAL A 270 3.83 -4.08 11.03
C VAL A 270 2.55 -4.84 11.35
N GLY A 271 1.87 -4.51 12.45
CA GLY A 271 0.54 -5.04 12.69
C GLY A 271 -0.42 -4.63 11.58
N GLU A 272 -0.42 -3.34 11.24
CA GLU A 272 -1.24 -2.79 10.16
C GLU A 272 -0.89 -3.39 8.79
N GLU A 273 0.39 -3.50 8.46
CA GLU A 273 0.82 -4.10 7.17
C GLU A 273 0.47 -5.59 7.10
N TYR A 274 0.60 -6.32 8.22
CA TYR A 274 0.23 -7.73 8.27
C TYR A 274 -1.29 -7.92 8.09
N GLU A 275 -2.12 -7.11 8.77
CA GLU A 275 -3.57 -7.10 8.58
C GLU A 275 -3.95 -6.78 7.13
N ARG A 276 -3.27 -5.81 6.51
CA ARG A 276 -3.47 -5.44 5.11
C ARG A 276 -3.17 -6.60 4.17
N VAL A 277 -2.06 -7.30 4.37
CA VAL A 277 -1.70 -8.50 3.60
C VAL A 277 -2.73 -9.61 3.79
N GLN A 278 -3.18 -9.86 5.02
CA GLN A 278 -4.23 -10.84 5.28
C GLN A 278 -5.53 -10.50 4.57
N PHE A 279 -5.97 -9.24 4.64
CA PHE A 279 -7.17 -8.76 3.96
C PHE A 279 -7.09 -8.96 2.44
N LEU A 280 -5.95 -8.59 1.82
CA LEU A 280 -5.73 -8.78 0.39
C LEU A 280 -5.76 -10.26 -0.01
N ARG A 281 -5.15 -11.13 0.80
CA ARG A 281 -5.14 -12.58 0.58
C ARG A 281 -6.55 -13.17 0.67
N ASP A 282 -7.33 -12.78 1.66
CA ASP A 282 -8.69 -13.30 1.85
C ASP A 282 -9.66 -12.77 0.79
N ARG A 283 -9.46 -11.54 0.32
CA ARG A 283 -10.16 -11.01 -0.86
C ARG A 283 -9.79 -11.79 -2.12
N ALA A 284 -8.51 -12.06 -2.36
CA ALA A 284 -8.06 -12.84 -3.52
C ALA A 284 -8.67 -14.25 -3.53
N ARG A 285 -8.66 -14.94 -2.38
CA ARG A 285 -9.29 -16.26 -2.23
C ARG A 285 -10.78 -16.23 -2.53
N ARG A 286 -11.51 -15.23 -2.02
CA ARG A 286 -12.95 -15.08 -2.31
C ARG A 286 -13.22 -14.85 -3.79
N CYS A 287 -12.45 -13.99 -4.46
CA CYS A 287 -12.59 -13.76 -5.90
C CYS A 287 -12.34 -15.04 -6.71
N VAL A 288 -11.26 -15.76 -6.42
CA VAL A 288 -10.94 -17.01 -7.11
C VAL A 288 -12.01 -18.08 -6.84
N GLY A 289 -12.42 -18.25 -5.58
CA GLY A 289 -13.49 -19.20 -5.23
C GLY A 289 -14.80 -18.88 -5.93
N SER A 290 -15.23 -17.61 -5.90
CA SER A 290 -16.46 -17.18 -6.59
C SER A 290 -16.39 -17.35 -8.11
N PHE A 291 -15.21 -17.18 -8.70
CA PHE A 291 -15.00 -17.43 -10.13
C PHE A 291 -15.15 -18.92 -10.44
N ILE A 292 -14.46 -19.79 -9.70
CA ILE A 292 -14.55 -21.25 -9.88
C ILE A 292 -15.99 -21.73 -9.69
N ASP A 293 -16.65 -21.33 -8.59
CA ASP A 293 -18.05 -21.72 -8.31
C ASP A 293 -19.00 -21.27 -9.43
N ARG A 294 -18.73 -20.13 -10.08
CA ARG A 294 -19.54 -19.63 -11.19
C ARG A 294 -19.32 -20.47 -12.44
N GLU A 295 -18.07 -20.77 -12.78
CA GLU A 295 -17.73 -21.57 -13.96
C GLU A 295 -18.23 -23.02 -13.79
N GLU A 296 -18.09 -23.60 -12.60
CA GLU A 296 -18.64 -24.94 -12.29
C GLU A 296 -20.16 -24.98 -12.44
N ARG A 297 -20.88 -24.00 -11.89
CA ARG A 297 -22.34 -23.89 -12.07
C ARG A 297 -22.72 -23.66 -13.54
N GLY A 298 -21.96 -22.85 -14.27
CA GLY A 298 -22.17 -22.61 -15.69
C GLY A 298 -22.01 -23.88 -16.52
N LEU A 299 -20.96 -24.65 -16.25
CA LEU A 299 -20.70 -25.94 -16.89
C LEU A 299 -21.78 -26.96 -16.55
N ALA A 300 -22.12 -27.11 -15.27
CA ALA A 300 -23.18 -28.02 -14.83
C ALA A 300 -24.52 -27.68 -15.51
N HIS A 301 -24.87 -26.40 -15.59
CA HIS A 301 -26.07 -25.95 -16.29
C HIS A 301 -26.03 -26.23 -17.80
N ALA A 302 -24.88 -26.07 -18.45
CA ALA A 302 -24.72 -26.38 -19.87
C ALA A 302 -24.88 -27.89 -20.14
N LEU A 303 -24.28 -28.74 -19.29
CA LEU A 303 -24.36 -30.19 -19.38
C LEU A 303 -25.78 -30.72 -19.09
N ALA A 304 -26.49 -30.09 -18.16
CA ALA A 304 -27.88 -30.44 -17.82
C ALA A 304 -28.92 -29.97 -18.87
N ARG A 305 -28.49 -29.40 -20.01
CA ARG A 305 -29.42 -29.08 -21.08
C ARG A 305 -29.89 -30.37 -21.73
N PRO A 306 -31.20 -30.55 -22.00
CA PRO A 306 -31.72 -31.77 -22.61
C PRO A 306 -31.03 -32.15 -23.93
N SER A 307 -30.55 -31.16 -24.69
CA SER A 307 -29.83 -31.39 -25.95
C SER A 307 -28.42 -31.99 -25.78
N ILE A 308 -27.82 -31.89 -24.59
CA ILE A 308 -26.51 -32.46 -24.25
C ILE A 308 -26.67 -33.71 -23.39
N GLU A 309 -27.57 -33.69 -22.40
CA GLU A 309 -27.84 -34.83 -21.52
C GLU A 309 -28.45 -36.02 -22.26
N ASP A 310 -29.39 -35.77 -23.18
CA ASP A 310 -29.98 -36.78 -24.04
C ASP A 310 -30.20 -36.23 -25.46
N PRO A 311 -29.13 -36.20 -26.29
CA PRO A 311 -29.18 -35.64 -27.64
C PRO A 311 -30.14 -36.41 -28.56
N HIS A 312 -30.41 -37.68 -28.25
CA HIS A 312 -31.22 -38.56 -29.10
C HIS A 312 -32.71 -38.49 -28.81
N ARG A 313 -33.12 -37.99 -27.63
CA ARG A 313 -34.53 -37.88 -27.24
C ARG A 313 -35.46 -37.33 -28.32
N MET A 314 -35.05 -36.26 -29.02
CA MET A 314 -35.87 -35.68 -30.11
C MET A 314 -36.04 -36.61 -31.32
N VAL A 315 -35.02 -37.40 -31.62
CA VAL A 315 -35.05 -38.40 -32.70
C VAL A 315 -35.85 -39.62 -32.25
N ASP A 316 -35.64 -40.10 -31.03
CA ASP A 316 -36.30 -41.27 -30.46
C ASP A 316 -37.81 -41.04 -30.32
N GLU A 317 -38.23 -39.89 -29.77
CA GLU A 317 -39.66 -39.52 -29.70
C GLU A 317 -40.31 -39.49 -31.10
N ARG A 318 -39.56 -39.06 -32.11
CA ARG A 318 -40.06 -39.02 -33.49
C ARG A 318 -40.08 -40.40 -34.13
N ALA A 319 -39.07 -41.23 -33.86
CA ALA A 319 -38.99 -42.61 -34.31
C ALA A 319 -40.15 -43.42 -33.73
N ASP A 320 -40.43 -43.29 -32.43
CA ASP A 320 -41.56 -43.92 -31.74
C ASP A 320 -42.90 -43.46 -32.33
N HIS A 321 -43.05 -42.16 -32.61
CA HIS A 321 -44.25 -41.62 -33.25
C HIS A 321 -44.47 -42.24 -34.63
N VAL A 322 -43.42 -42.32 -35.46
CA VAL A 322 -43.48 -42.94 -36.79
C VAL A 322 -43.81 -44.43 -36.68
N ALA A 323 -43.17 -45.15 -35.76
CA ALA A 323 -43.44 -46.56 -35.51
C ALA A 323 -44.91 -46.79 -35.09
N ALA A 324 -45.45 -45.92 -34.23
CA ALA A 324 -46.85 -45.98 -33.80
C ALA A 324 -47.84 -45.69 -34.94
N LEU A 325 -47.53 -44.74 -35.82
CA LEU A 325 -48.33 -44.43 -37.02
C LEU A 325 -48.29 -45.58 -38.04
N LEU A 326 -47.10 -46.14 -38.31
CA LEU A 326 -46.94 -47.30 -39.18
C LEU A 326 -47.70 -48.52 -38.63
N GLY A 327 -47.61 -48.77 -37.33
CA GLY A 327 -48.35 -49.82 -36.66
C GLY A 327 -49.87 -49.64 -36.79
N ARG A 328 -50.37 -48.41 -36.62
CA ARG A 328 -51.79 -48.08 -36.85
C ARG A 328 -52.19 -48.31 -38.31
N GLY A 329 -51.42 -47.78 -39.26
CA GLY A 329 -51.71 -47.90 -40.69
C GLY A 329 -51.76 -49.36 -41.15
N ARG A 330 -50.80 -50.18 -40.71
CA ARG A 330 -50.78 -51.63 -41.00
C ARG A 330 -52.01 -52.35 -40.45
N ARG A 331 -52.41 -52.06 -39.20
CA ARG A 331 -53.62 -52.68 -38.60
C ARG A 331 -54.89 -52.27 -39.35
N THR A 332 -55.05 -50.98 -39.64
CA THR A 332 -56.22 -50.48 -40.38
C THR A 332 -56.30 -51.09 -41.77
N LEU A 333 -55.18 -51.15 -42.49
CA LEU A 333 -55.13 -51.79 -43.80
C LEU A 333 -55.43 -53.29 -43.71
N GLY A 334 -54.87 -53.99 -42.72
CA GLY A 334 -55.16 -55.40 -42.44
C GLY A 334 -56.66 -55.64 -42.27
N HIS A 335 -57.32 -54.87 -41.39
CA HIS A 335 -58.77 -54.99 -41.19
C HIS A 335 -59.59 -54.71 -42.46
N LEU A 336 -59.17 -53.78 -43.31
CA LEU A 336 -59.85 -53.51 -44.58
C LEU A 336 -59.70 -54.68 -45.56
N LEU A 337 -58.51 -55.28 -45.63
CA LEU A 337 -58.24 -56.45 -46.47
C LEU A 337 -59.01 -57.67 -45.97
N ASP A 338 -59.01 -57.94 -44.67
CA ASP A 338 -59.76 -59.06 -44.06
C ASP A 338 -61.27 -58.94 -44.31
N ARG A 339 -61.78 -57.70 -44.24
CA ARG A 339 -63.19 -57.41 -44.55
C ARG A 339 -63.48 -57.63 -46.04
N ALA A 340 -62.63 -57.13 -46.93
CA ALA A 340 -62.80 -57.31 -48.37
C ALA A 340 -62.74 -58.79 -48.78
N ASP A 341 -61.82 -59.56 -48.18
CA ASP A 341 -61.72 -61.00 -48.39
C ASP A 341 -62.96 -61.75 -47.88
N SER A 342 -63.47 -61.36 -46.71
CA SER A 342 -64.72 -61.90 -46.17
C SER A 342 -65.93 -61.59 -47.06
N GLU A 343 -66.04 -60.35 -47.55
CA GLU A 343 -67.11 -59.92 -48.48
C GLU A 343 -67.01 -60.66 -49.82
N LEU A 344 -65.80 -60.85 -50.35
CA LEU A 344 -65.54 -61.62 -51.57
C LEU A 344 -65.94 -63.09 -51.38
N THR A 345 -65.48 -63.72 -50.30
CA THR A 345 -65.80 -65.11 -49.95
C THR A 345 -67.30 -65.31 -49.81
N HIS A 346 -67.98 -64.40 -49.12
CA HIS A 346 -69.43 -64.45 -48.94
C HIS A 346 -70.19 -64.25 -50.26
N THR A 347 -69.75 -63.30 -51.09
CA THR A 347 -70.36 -63.04 -52.41
C THR A 347 -70.17 -64.24 -53.33
N HIS A 348 -68.98 -64.83 -53.35
CA HIS A 348 -68.69 -66.06 -54.09
C HIS A 348 -69.59 -67.22 -53.62
N ALA A 349 -69.72 -67.43 -52.32
CA ALA A 349 -70.60 -68.46 -51.75
C ALA A 349 -72.08 -68.24 -52.16
N ARG A 350 -72.55 -66.98 -52.17
CA ARG A 350 -73.90 -66.62 -52.65
C ARG A 350 -74.09 -66.91 -54.13
N VAL A 351 -73.11 -66.56 -54.98
CA VAL A 351 -73.15 -66.85 -56.42
C VAL A 351 -73.18 -68.35 -56.66
N VAL A 352 -72.37 -69.12 -55.93
CA VAL A 352 -72.38 -70.59 -56.02
C VAL A 352 -73.71 -71.16 -55.54
N ALA A 353 -74.25 -70.70 -54.40
CA ALA A 353 -75.50 -71.21 -53.85
C ALA A 353 -76.73 -70.90 -54.73
N LEU A 354 -76.74 -69.75 -55.41
CA LEU A 354 -77.81 -69.35 -56.34
C LEU A 354 -77.57 -69.84 -57.78
N SER A 355 -76.44 -70.51 -58.04
CA SER A 355 -76.14 -71.03 -59.37
C SER A 355 -77.04 -72.24 -59.67
N PRO A 356 -77.80 -72.21 -60.78
CA PRO A 356 -78.56 -73.37 -61.24
C PRO A 356 -77.68 -74.62 -61.37
N ALA A 357 -76.41 -74.45 -61.76
CA ALA A 357 -75.47 -75.56 -61.88
C ALA A 357 -75.14 -76.23 -60.53
N ALA A 358 -75.09 -75.47 -59.43
CA ALA A 358 -74.88 -76.05 -58.10
C ALA A 358 -76.11 -76.85 -57.62
N THR A 359 -77.32 -76.36 -57.92
CA THR A 359 -78.57 -77.07 -57.65
C THR A 359 -78.65 -78.37 -58.45
N LEU A 360 -78.30 -78.34 -59.75
CA LEU A 360 -78.25 -79.53 -60.59
C LEU A 360 -77.21 -80.55 -60.08
N LYS A 361 -76.03 -80.11 -59.63
CA LYS A 361 -74.99 -80.97 -59.03
C LYS A 361 -75.42 -81.66 -57.72
N ARG A 362 -76.43 -81.13 -57.02
CA ARG A 362 -77.01 -81.77 -55.82
C ARG A 362 -78.00 -82.89 -56.16
N GLY A 363 -78.23 -83.17 -57.44
CA GLY A 363 -79.10 -84.27 -57.90
C GLY A 363 -80.51 -83.83 -58.31
N TYR A 364 -80.77 -82.52 -58.37
CA TYR A 364 -82.03 -82.00 -58.91
C TYR A 364 -81.97 -81.91 -60.44
N ALA A 365 -83.13 -82.02 -61.09
CA ALA A 365 -83.28 -81.80 -62.52
C ALA A 365 -84.22 -80.61 -62.76
N VAL A 366 -83.94 -79.80 -63.78
CA VAL A 366 -84.91 -78.80 -64.28
C VAL A 366 -85.65 -79.43 -65.45
N LEU A 367 -86.96 -79.58 -65.31
CA LEU A 367 -87.84 -80.06 -66.37
C LEU A 367 -88.15 -78.93 -67.33
N GLN A 368 -87.97 -79.15 -68.62
CA GLN A 368 -88.25 -78.18 -69.68
C GLN A 368 -89.17 -78.78 -70.74
N LYS A 369 -90.04 -77.98 -71.32
CA LYS A 369 -90.81 -78.34 -72.51
C LYS A 369 -89.94 -78.35 -73.76
N SER A 370 -90.49 -78.80 -74.88
CA SER A 370 -89.81 -78.84 -76.18
C SER A 370 -89.34 -77.47 -76.69
N ASP A 371 -89.98 -76.39 -76.24
CA ASP A 371 -89.63 -74.99 -76.54
C ASP A 371 -88.56 -74.39 -75.59
N GLY A 372 -88.11 -75.17 -74.59
CA GLY A 372 -87.10 -74.76 -73.61
C GLY A 372 -87.65 -74.07 -72.36
N GLN A 373 -88.97 -73.85 -72.24
CA GLN A 373 -89.56 -73.27 -71.03
C GLN A 373 -89.52 -74.26 -69.87
N ALA A 374 -89.13 -73.79 -68.67
CA ALA A 374 -89.07 -74.63 -67.48
C ALA A 374 -90.49 -74.88 -66.92
N VAL A 375 -90.81 -76.16 -66.66
CA VAL A 375 -92.06 -76.58 -66.04
C VAL A 375 -92.00 -76.30 -64.54
N ARG A 376 -92.96 -75.54 -64.01
CA ARG A 376 -92.99 -75.12 -62.60
C ARG A 376 -94.21 -75.63 -61.85
N SER A 377 -95.28 -75.98 -62.55
CA SER A 377 -96.51 -76.52 -61.98
C SER A 377 -96.93 -77.81 -62.70
N PRO A 378 -97.51 -78.80 -62.00
CA PRO A 378 -98.07 -79.99 -62.65
C PRO A 378 -99.12 -79.68 -63.73
N ASP A 379 -99.89 -78.60 -63.55
CA ASP A 379 -100.96 -78.20 -64.50
C ASP A 379 -100.42 -77.70 -65.86
N GLU A 380 -99.11 -77.45 -65.96
CA GLU A 380 -98.48 -76.97 -67.18
C GLU A 380 -98.19 -78.09 -68.17
N VAL A 381 -98.36 -79.36 -67.79
CA VAL A 381 -98.00 -80.50 -68.63
C VAL A 381 -99.18 -81.45 -68.82
N THR A 382 -99.26 -82.06 -70.00
CA THR A 382 -100.30 -83.02 -70.38
C THR A 382 -99.80 -84.46 -70.30
N ALA A 383 -100.71 -85.41 -70.11
CA ALA A 383 -100.35 -86.83 -70.05
C ALA A 383 -99.64 -87.28 -71.34
N ASP A 384 -98.55 -88.02 -71.18
CA ASP A 384 -97.67 -88.57 -72.21
C ASP A 384 -96.84 -87.53 -73.02
N GLU A 385 -96.86 -86.26 -72.57
CA GLU A 385 -96.06 -85.18 -73.14
C GLU A 385 -94.55 -85.40 -72.89
N PRO A 386 -93.69 -85.33 -73.93
CA PRO A 386 -92.26 -85.46 -73.76
C PRO A 386 -91.65 -84.16 -73.19
N LEU A 387 -91.02 -84.29 -72.03
CA LEU A 387 -90.24 -83.24 -71.38
C LEU A 387 -88.75 -83.55 -71.44
N ARG A 388 -87.93 -82.51 -71.35
CA ARG A 388 -86.48 -82.63 -71.25
C ARG A 388 -86.05 -82.36 -69.82
N ALA A 389 -85.48 -83.36 -69.15
CA ALA A 389 -84.89 -83.24 -67.83
C ALA A 389 -83.41 -82.84 -67.99
N ARG A 390 -83.08 -81.61 -67.58
CA ARG A 390 -81.69 -81.14 -67.56
C ARG A 390 -81.08 -81.40 -66.19
N VAL A 391 -79.96 -82.11 -66.16
CA VAL A 391 -79.19 -82.47 -64.96
C VAL A 391 -77.80 -81.82 -64.97
N ALA A 392 -76.98 -82.09 -63.97
CA ALA A 392 -75.67 -81.45 -63.80
C ALA A 392 -74.76 -81.61 -65.03
N GLU A 393 -74.80 -82.78 -65.65
CA GLU A 393 -73.96 -83.16 -66.78
C GLU A 393 -74.84 -83.67 -67.92
N GLY A 394 -75.48 -82.73 -68.63
CA GLY A 394 -76.29 -83.01 -69.82
C GLY A 394 -77.80 -83.05 -69.56
N ASP A 395 -78.53 -83.65 -70.49
CA ASP A 395 -79.98 -83.75 -70.45
C ASP A 395 -80.49 -85.03 -71.12
N PHE A 396 -81.70 -85.43 -70.74
CA PHE A 396 -82.38 -86.60 -71.29
C PHE A 396 -83.90 -86.38 -71.33
N THR A 397 -84.60 -87.16 -72.14
CA THR A 397 -86.05 -87.05 -72.31
C THR A 397 -86.78 -87.89 -71.27
N VAL A 398 -87.82 -87.32 -70.67
CA VAL A 398 -88.76 -87.99 -69.76
C VAL A 398 -90.18 -87.78 -70.28
N ARG A 399 -91.12 -88.67 -69.97
CA ARG A 399 -92.54 -88.52 -70.35
C ARG A 399 -93.39 -88.45 -69.10
N VAL A 400 -94.42 -87.62 -69.12
CA VAL A 400 -95.32 -87.41 -67.98
C VAL A 400 -96.35 -88.53 -67.92
N ASP A 401 -96.45 -89.19 -66.77
CA ASP A 401 -97.52 -90.13 -66.44
C ASP A 401 -98.33 -89.48 -65.31
N VAL A 402 -99.53 -88.94 -65.61
CA VAL A 402 -100.38 -88.14 -64.70
C VAL A 402 -101.44 -89.00 -64.03
#